data_AF-A0A1V6GVI6-F1
#
_entry.id   AF-A0A1V6GVI6-F1
#
_cell.length_a   1.000
_cell.length_b   1.000
_cell.length_c   1.000
_cell.angle_alpha   90.00
_cell.angle_beta   90.00
_cell.angle_gamma   90.00
#
_symmetry.space_group_name_H-M   'P 1'
#
loop_
_entity.id
_entity.type
_entity.pdbx_description
1 polymer ?
#
loop_
_entity_poly.entity_id
_entity_poly.type
_entity_poly.pdbx_seq_one_letter_code
_entity_poly.pdbx_strand_id
1 'polypeptide(L)'
;MRELKCNNCGGTSILMKDNGRFVCEHCGVTYTKDQVDRMGAQIDVKVAVETGRPLEKQIQNGETWLKLGENKKAREVFEKTVDEYPMDYRGWYGLAKSYIYEGQAPEGNILRNFVLTAPEDVLTIIVETYSEIKRREEIRIAEARRIKEEEERKKREEEERRKREEEARKREEERRIMERQKALQEAREREYREAIEANKRRKKRKAARSFLLISTIIIAILAYTHSQRPELFDWLLPADRSAASFKSLEMVRVRKGSFVMGNTRNDSEGYSDEKPVHTVTLTYDYWIGKYEVTFKEYDAYCAATGKRKPDDEEWGRGTRPVINVSWWDAIGYCNWLSEREGLKKAYDSQGNLLDKNGKRTTDITKVEGYRLPTEAEWEYAARGGQNSSKYKYSGSNTVGDVAWHDSNSGNKTHPVGGKKPNELGIYDISGNVWEWCHDWFEYYSSAAQTNPTGSSNGAGRVNRGGSWYSYAQSCRVASRYYLTPVNGASNIGFRVSRTVF
;
A
#
# COMPACT_ATOMS: atom_id res chain seq x y z
N MET A 1 30.65 -17.63 -43.69
CA MET A 1 29.34 -17.56 -44.37
C MET A 1 28.82 -16.15 -44.21
N ARG A 2 28.65 -15.40 -45.31
CA ARG A 2 27.92 -14.12 -45.29
C ARG A 2 26.45 -14.45 -45.58
N GLU A 3 25.51 -13.93 -44.80
CA GLU A 3 24.08 -14.00 -45.15
C GLU A 3 23.85 -13.10 -46.36
N LEU A 4 23.67 -13.70 -47.54
CA LEU A 4 23.46 -13.00 -48.79
C LEU A 4 22.05 -13.27 -49.29
N LYS A 5 21.32 -12.21 -49.62
CA LYS A 5 19.95 -12.32 -50.11
C LYS A 5 19.96 -12.74 -51.59
N CYS A 6 19.32 -13.87 -51.89
CA CYS A 6 19.16 -14.37 -53.25
C CYS A 6 18.26 -13.44 -54.06
N ASN A 7 18.77 -12.92 -55.18
CA ASN A 7 17.98 -12.03 -56.06
C ASN A 7 16.80 -12.73 -56.74
N ASN A 8 16.75 -14.07 -56.74
CA ASN A 8 15.67 -14.84 -57.36
C ASN A 8 14.51 -15.12 -56.39
N CYS A 9 14.80 -15.57 -55.16
CA CYS A 9 13.75 -15.98 -54.20
C CYS A 9 13.72 -15.15 -52.91
N GLY A 10 14.67 -14.24 -52.70
CA GLY A 10 14.75 -13.39 -51.51
C GLY A 10 15.23 -14.08 -50.23
N GLY A 11 15.55 -15.38 -50.25
CA GLY A 11 16.13 -16.12 -49.12
C GLY A 11 17.59 -15.76 -48.85
N THR A 12 18.07 -15.87 -47.61
CA THR A 12 19.37 -15.31 -47.14
C THR A 12 20.53 -16.30 -47.09
N SER A 13 20.33 -17.54 -47.55
CA SER A 13 21.34 -18.61 -47.52
C SER A 13 21.88 -18.92 -48.92
N ILE A 14 23.07 -18.37 -49.23
CA ILE A 14 23.89 -18.73 -50.41
C ILE A 14 25.22 -19.31 -49.92
N LEU A 15 25.49 -20.57 -50.26
CA LEU A 15 26.68 -21.30 -49.81
C LEU A 15 27.64 -21.63 -50.96
N MET A 16 28.94 -21.64 -50.67
CA MET A 16 29.96 -22.14 -51.58
C MET A 16 29.99 -23.68 -51.52
N LYS A 17 29.88 -24.33 -52.68
CA LYS A 17 30.04 -25.79 -52.82
C LYS A 17 31.48 -26.14 -53.21
N ASP A 18 31.88 -27.39 -53.03
CA ASP A 18 33.26 -27.88 -53.18
C ASP A 18 33.88 -27.68 -54.58
N ASN A 19 33.06 -27.37 -55.59
CA ASN A 19 33.47 -27.05 -56.95
C ASN A 19 33.63 -25.53 -57.22
N GLY A 20 33.65 -24.70 -56.17
CA GLY A 20 33.83 -23.25 -56.28
C GLY A 20 32.60 -22.49 -56.81
N ARG A 21 31.44 -23.15 -56.95
CA ARG A 21 30.17 -22.51 -57.31
C ARG A 21 29.38 -22.14 -56.06
N PHE A 22 28.69 -21.01 -56.12
CA PHE A 22 27.79 -20.56 -55.06
C PHE A 22 26.36 -20.98 -55.38
N VAL A 23 25.62 -21.52 -54.41
CA VAL A 23 24.25 -22.03 -54.62
C VAL A 23 23.33 -21.49 -53.54
N CYS A 24 22.17 -20.96 -53.95
CA CYS A 24 21.10 -20.63 -53.01
C CYS A 24 20.44 -21.91 -52.50
N GLU A 25 20.39 -22.10 -51.19
CA GLU A 25 19.79 -23.31 -50.59
C GLU A 25 18.26 -23.37 -50.72
N HIS A 26 17.60 -22.23 -50.96
CA HIS A 26 16.15 -22.17 -51.06
C HIS A 26 15.61 -22.45 -52.46
N CYS A 27 16.32 -22.05 -53.51
CA CYS A 27 15.84 -22.20 -54.89
C CYS A 27 16.81 -22.92 -55.83
N GLY A 28 17.98 -23.32 -55.34
CA GLY A 28 18.96 -24.08 -56.13
C GLY A 28 19.69 -23.28 -57.21
N VAL A 29 19.42 -21.98 -57.36
CA VAL A 29 20.09 -21.13 -58.35
C VAL A 29 21.57 -21.00 -58.02
N THR A 30 22.40 -21.27 -59.03
CA THR A 30 23.86 -21.11 -59.00
C THR A 30 24.29 -19.72 -59.37
N TYR A 31 25.26 -19.18 -58.64
CA TYR A 31 25.93 -17.91 -58.87
C TYR A 31 27.43 -18.13 -59.12
N THR A 32 27.97 -17.34 -60.04
CA THR A 32 29.42 -17.20 -60.22
C THR A 32 30.01 -16.33 -59.10
N LYS A 33 31.33 -16.44 -58.88
CA LYS A 33 32.05 -15.61 -57.90
C LYS A 33 31.81 -14.11 -58.15
N ASP A 34 31.95 -13.64 -59.38
CA ASP A 34 31.66 -12.24 -59.75
C ASP A 34 30.21 -11.82 -59.50
N GLN A 35 29.24 -12.73 -59.62
CA GLN A 35 27.84 -12.42 -59.28
C GLN A 35 27.65 -12.30 -57.77
N VAL A 36 28.26 -13.18 -56.97
CA VAL A 36 28.24 -13.09 -55.50
C VAL A 36 28.97 -11.85 -55.01
N ASP A 37 30.12 -11.51 -55.60
CA ASP A 37 30.88 -10.31 -55.28
C ASP A 37 30.06 -9.04 -55.61
N ARG A 38 29.32 -9.03 -56.73
CA ARG A 38 28.36 -7.95 -57.06
C ARG A 38 27.14 -7.91 -56.15
N MET A 39 26.69 -9.04 -55.61
CA MET A 39 25.60 -9.11 -54.63
C MET A 39 26.02 -8.62 -53.23
N GLY A 40 27.33 -8.50 -52.97
CA GLY A 40 27.91 -8.14 -51.68
C GLY A 40 28.93 -6.99 -51.70
N ALA A 41 28.96 -6.18 -52.75
CA ALA A 41 29.71 -4.93 -52.82
C ALA A 41 28.76 -3.72 -52.71
N GLN A 42 28.24 -3.48 -51.50
CA GLN A 42 27.84 -2.15 -51.07
C GLN A 42 28.52 -1.85 -49.73
N ILE A 43 29.80 -1.51 -49.82
CA ILE A 43 30.39 -0.49 -48.96
C ILE A 43 30.95 0.54 -49.91
N ASP A 44 30.26 1.67 -49.96
CA ASP A 44 30.61 2.85 -50.73
C ASP A 44 31.89 3.45 -50.12
N VAL A 45 33.05 3.17 -50.73
CA VAL A 45 34.36 3.69 -50.29
C VAL A 45 34.49 5.20 -50.56
N LYS A 46 33.40 5.86 -50.99
CA LYS A 46 33.37 7.31 -51.23
C LYS A 46 32.78 8.16 -50.09
N VAL A 47 32.47 7.57 -48.93
CA VAL A 47 31.92 8.33 -47.77
C VAL A 47 32.76 8.20 -46.48
N ALA A 48 33.83 7.40 -46.45
CA ALA A 48 34.73 7.33 -45.30
C ALA A 48 35.86 8.40 -45.29
N VAL A 49 35.90 9.27 -46.30
CA VAL A 49 36.94 10.31 -46.47
C VAL A 49 36.42 11.73 -46.13
N GLU A 50 35.13 11.93 -45.85
CA GLU A 50 34.55 13.29 -45.85
C GLU A 50 34.08 13.93 -44.52
N THR A 51 34.21 13.32 -43.33
CA THR A 51 33.77 14.04 -42.10
C THR A 51 34.73 13.94 -40.92
N GLY A 52 35.90 14.57 -41.08
CA GLY A 52 36.89 14.71 -40.01
C GLY A 52 37.43 16.12 -39.79
N ARG A 53 36.68 17.22 -39.98
CA ARG A 53 37.15 18.58 -39.61
C ARG A 53 36.11 19.47 -38.90
N PRO A 54 36.60 20.40 -38.06
CA PRO A 54 36.72 21.82 -38.46
C PRO A 54 38.09 22.45 -38.11
N LEU A 55 38.66 23.54 -38.68
CA LEU A 55 38.51 24.49 -39.82
C LEU A 55 39.87 25.27 -39.90
N GLU A 56 40.41 25.72 -41.04
CA GLU A 56 40.17 27.04 -41.65
C GLU A 56 40.67 27.09 -43.12
N LYS A 57 40.12 28.04 -43.87
CA LYS A 57 40.08 28.10 -45.33
C LYS A 57 40.95 29.27 -45.82
N GLN A 58 41.90 29.02 -46.72
CA GLN A 58 42.41 30.09 -47.59
C GLN A 58 42.22 29.69 -49.06
N ILE A 59 41.62 30.60 -49.82
CA ILE A 59 41.29 30.45 -51.24
C ILE A 59 42.27 31.33 -52.01
N GLN A 60 43.03 30.74 -52.92
CA GLN A 60 43.75 31.48 -53.95
C GLN A 60 43.47 30.79 -55.29
N ASN A 61 42.90 31.52 -56.25
CA ASN A 61 42.58 31.05 -57.60
C ASN A 61 41.65 29.82 -57.71
N GLY A 62 40.64 29.70 -56.85
CA GLY A 62 39.55 28.72 -57.03
C GLY A 62 39.90 27.27 -56.68
N GLU A 63 41.13 26.98 -56.25
CA GLU A 63 41.56 25.69 -55.72
C GLU A 63 42.00 25.81 -54.25
N THR A 64 41.78 24.77 -53.45
CA THR A 64 42.12 24.73 -52.01
C THR A 64 43.33 23.83 -51.80
N TRP A 65 44.38 24.31 -51.14
CA TRP A 65 45.64 23.57 -50.89
C TRP A 65 45.94 23.41 -49.38
N LEU A 66 46.53 22.28 -48.98
CA LEU A 66 47.09 22.02 -47.63
C LEU A 66 48.53 21.49 -47.77
N LYS A 67 49.51 22.17 -47.15
CA LYS A 67 50.95 21.87 -47.23
C LYS A 67 51.36 20.90 -46.11
N LEU A 68 51.75 19.67 -46.47
CA LEU A 68 52.52 18.78 -45.59
C LEU A 68 53.98 19.27 -45.56
N GLY A 69 54.58 19.30 -44.37
CA GLY A 69 55.99 19.67 -44.16
C GLY A 69 56.94 18.89 -45.05
N GLU A 70 58.01 19.56 -45.46
CA GLU A 70 58.82 19.30 -46.66
C GLU A 70 59.75 18.07 -46.54
N ASN A 71 59.20 16.87 -46.57
CA ASN A 71 59.97 15.69 -46.97
C ASN A 71 59.19 14.88 -48.02
N LYS A 72 59.33 15.31 -49.28
CA LYS A 72 58.68 14.69 -50.44
C LYS A 72 59.01 13.20 -50.55
N LYS A 73 60.22 12.80 -50.13
CA LYS A 73 60.66 11.40 -50.07
C LYS A 73 59.93 10.60 -49.00
N ALA A 74 59.78 11.13 -47.78
CA ALA A 74 59.07 10.42 -46.71
C ALA A 74 57.59 10.22 -47.06
N ARG A 75 56.97 11.20 -47.74
CA ARG A 75 55.60 11.10 -48.22
C ARG A 75 55.43 10.10 -49.36
N GLU A 76 56.29 10.13 -50.38
CA GLU A 76 56.27 9.14 -51.47
C GLU A 76 56.53 7.73 -50.95
N VAL A 77 57.47 7.55 -50.01
CA VAL A 77 57.74 6.24 -49.38
C VAL A 77 56.53 5.78 -48.58
N PHE A 78 55.91 6.65 -47.78
CA PHE A 78 54.73 6.29 -46.99
C PHE A 78 53.53 5.95 -47.88
N GLU A 79 53.21 6.78 -48.88
CA GLU A 79 52.10 6.55 -49.82
C GLU A 79 52.32 5.24 -50.62
N LYS A 80 53.55 4.97 -51.07
CA LYS A 80 53.89 3.74 -51.80
C LYS A 80 53.89 2.48 -50.91
N THR A 81 54.28 2.62 -49.65
CA THR A 81 54.32 1.50 -48.67
C THR A 81 52.91 1.14 -48.18
N VAL A 82 51.99 2.10 -48.07
CA VAL A 82 50.58 1.88 -47.73
C VAL A 82 49.84 1.13 -48.86
N ASP A 83 50.17 1.42 -50.12
CA ASP A 83 49.62 0.70 -51.28
C ASP A 83 50.18 -0.73 -51.41
N GLU A 84 51.46 -0.96 -51.07
CA GLU A 84 52.08 -2.30 -51.12
C GLU A 84 51.69 -3.21 -49.94
N TYR A 85 51.35 -2.63 -48.77
CA TYR A 85 51.05 -3.39 -47.55
C TYR A 85 49.81 -2.82 -46.82
N PRO A 86 48.59 -3.22 -47.22
CA PRO A 86 47.37 -2.73 -46.62
C PRO A 86 47.20 -3.30 -45.20
N MET A 87 47.58 -2.50 -44.21
CA MET A 87 47.38 -2.79 -42.78
C MET A 87 46.71 -1.59 -42.12
N ASP A 88 45.94 -1.82 -41.06
CA ASP A 88 45.36 -0.71 -40.32
C ASP A 88 46.48 0.11 -39.62
N TYR A 89 46.22 1.40 -39.41
CA TYR A 89 47.20 2.33 -38.83
C TYR A 89 47.65 1.93 -37.40
N ARG A 90 46.89 1.05 -36.74
CA ARG A 90 47.20 0.42 -35.44
C ARG A 90 48.32 -0.62 -35.55
N GLY A 91 48.32 -1.44 -36.60
CA GLY A 91 49.38 -2.40 -36.88
C GLY A 91 50.73 -1.72 -37.11
N TRP A 92 50.73 -0.62 -37.86
CA TRP A 92 51.92 0.21 -38.09
C TRP A 92 52.49 0.81 -36.80
N TYR A 93 51.63 1.39 -35.96
CA TYR A 93 52.03 1.94 -34.65
C TYR A 93 52.62 0.87 -33.71
N GLY A 94 51.97 -0.29 -33.61
CA GLY A 94 52.43 -1.37 -32.73
C GLY A 94 53.82 -1.88 -33.10
N LEU A 95 54.09 -2.00 -34.41
CA LEU A 95 55.37 -2.46 -34.93
C LEU A 95 56.49 -1.43 -34.77
N ALA A 96 56.22 -0.15 -35.12
CA ALA A 96 57.17 0.94 -34.95
C ALA A 96 57.51 1.19 -33.48
N LYS A 97 56.51 1.14 -32.59
CA LYS A 97 56.71 1.29 -31.15
C LYS A 97 57.54 0.15 -30.55
N SER A 98 57.22 -1.11 -30.84
CA SER A 98 58.00 -2.25 -30.36
C SER A 98 59.46 -2.15 -30.82
N TYR A 99 59.71 -1.75 -32.06
CA TYR A 99 61.07 -1.57 -32.54
C TYR A 99 61.83 -0.42 -31.88
N ILE A 100 61.23 0.78 -31.75
CA ILE A 100 61.87 1.94 -31.10
C ILE A 100 62.20 1.66 -29.63
N TYR A 101 61.31 0.99 -28.89
CA TYR A 101 61.47 0.79 -27.44
C TYR A 101 62.15 -0.53 -27.05
N GLU A 102 62.02 -1.57 -27.86
CA GLU A 102 62.47 -2.94 -27.53
C GLU A 102 63.57 -3.43 -28.49
N GLY A 103 63.88 -2.69 -29.55
CA GLY A 103 64.95 -2.99 -30.50
C GLY A 103 64.70 -4.24 -31.36
N GLN A 104 63.49 -4.79 -31.34
CA GLN A 104 63.15 -6.03 -32.03
C GLN A 104 61.87 -5.88 -32.86
N ALA A 105 61.88 -6.43 -34.07
CA ALA A 105 60.69 -6.60 -34.88
C ALA A 105 60.29 -8.09 -34.88
N PRO A 106 59.04 -8.45 -34.52
CA PRO A 106 58.57 -9.84 -34.39
C PRO A 106 58.87 -10.70 -35.63
N GLU A 107 59.36 -11.92 -35.44
CA GLU A 107 59.65 -12.85 -36.53
C GLU A 107 58.38 -13.27 -37.27
N GLY A 108 58.47 -13.38 -38.61
CA GLY A 108 57.34 -13.71 -39.48
C GLY A 108 56.47 -12.52 -39.90
N ASN A 109 56.76 -11.30 -39.43
CA ASN A 109 56.05 -10.12 -39.87
C ASN A 109 56.61 -9.61 -41.22
N ILE A 110 55.74 -9.52 -42.24
CA ILE A 110 56.09 -9.15 -43.62
C ILE A 110 56.76 -7.76 -43.68
N LEU A 111 56.51 -6.91 -42.69
CA LEU A 111 57.02 -5.53 -42.59
C LEU A 111 58.30 -5.38 -41.75
N ARG A 112 58.88 -6.49 -41.28
CA ARG A 112 60.12 -6.51 -40.46
C ARG A 112 61.27 -5.77 -41.16
N ASN A 113 61.43 -5.95 -42.46
CA ASN A 113 62.49 -5.28 -43.22
C ASN A 113 62.29 -3.76 -43.32
N PHE A 114 61.05 -3.27 -43.46
CA PHE A 114 60.78 -1.82 -43.48
C PHE A 114 61.19 -1.17 -42.15
N VAL A 115 60.77 -1.75 -41.02
CA VAL A 115 61.07 -1.18 -39.70
C VAL A 115 62.56 -1.28 -39.35
N LEU A 116 63.26 -2.34 -39.78
CA LEU A 116 64.70 -2.49 -39.59
C LEU A 116 65.56 -1.54 -40.47
N THR A 117 65.01 -1.04 -41.58
CA THR A 117 65.74 -0.23 -42.57
C THR A 117 65.30 1.24 -42.60
N ALA A 118 64.16 1.56 -41.99
CA ALA A 118 63.65 2.92 -41.92
C ALA A 118 64.49 3.78 -40.97
N PRO A 119 64.83 5.03 -41.37
CA PRO A 119 65.43 6.01 -40.47
C PRO A 119 64.60 6.25 -39.20
N GLU A 120 65.25 6.40 -38.05
CA GLU A 120 64.63 6.49 -36.72
C GLU A 120 63.67 7.70 -36.59
N ASP A 121 63.97 8.80 -37.29
CA ASP A 121 63.13 9.98 -37.41
C ASP A 121 61.79 9.68 -38.09
N VAL A 122 61.77 8.82 -39.11
CA VAL A 122 60.54 8.40 -39.79
C VAL A 122 59.66 7.54 -38.88
N LEU A 123 60.26 6.62 -38.13
CA LEU A 123 59.54 5.78 -37.17
C LEU A 123 58.97 6.60 -35.99
N THR A 124 59.71 7.60 -35.53
CA THR A 124 59.28 8.54 -34.50
C THR A 124 58.06 9.33 -34.94
N ILE A 125 58.07 9.86 -36.17
CA ILE A 125 56.92 10.59 -36.75
C ILE A 125 55.67 9.71 -36.81
N ILE A 126 55.80 8.42 -37.15
CA ILE A 126 54.67 7.47 -37.18
C ILE A 126 54.08 7.30 -35.77
N VAL A 127 54.93 7.13 -34.75
CA VAL A 127 54.50 6.93 -33.36
C VAL A 127 53.83 8.18 -32.78
N GLU A 128 54.39 9.37 -33.04
CA GLU A 128 53.84 10.65 -32.58
C GLU A 128 52.50 10.95 -33.25
N THR A 129 52.43 10.81 -34.58
CA THR A 129 51.21 11.08 -35.35
C THR A 129 50.06 10.16 -34.91
N TYR A 130 50.33 8.87 -34.68
CA TYR A 130 49.33 7.95 -34.14
C TYR A 130 48.89 8.32 -32.72
N SER A 131 49.83 8.71 -31.85
CA SER A 131 49.52 9.09 -30.47
C SER A 131 48.63 10.33 -30.41
N GLU A 132 48.83 11.31 -31.30
CA GLU A 132 47.96 12.47 -31.44
C GLU A 132 46.57 12.10 -31.98
N ILE A 133 46.49 11.26 -33.00
CA ILE A 133 45.23 10.77 -33.56
C ILE A 133 44.44 10.02 -32.49
N LYS A 134 45.09 9.15 -31.72
CA LYS A 134 44.47 8.41 -30.61
C LYS A 134 43.94 9.35 -29.54
N ARG A 135 44.72 10.34 -29.12
CA ARG A 135 44.29 11.33 -28.11
C ARG A 135 43.07 12.14 -28.59
N ARG A 136 43.04 12.56 -29.86
CA ARG A 136 41.89 13.27 -30.45
C ARG A 136 40.64 12.40 -30.52
N GLU A 137 40.80 11.12 -30.84
CA GLU A 137 39.67 10.19 -30.88
C GLU A 137 39.14 9.86 -29.48
N GLU A 138 40.01 9.74 -28.48
CA GLU A 138 39.60 9.61 -27.08
C GLU A 138 38.79 10.82 -26.59
N ILE A 139 39.22 12.04 -26.97
CA ILE A 139 38.47 13.27 -26.68
C ILE A 139 37.11 13.29 -27.38
N ARG A 140 37.06 12.92 -28.67
CA ARG A 140 35.80 12.84 -29.44
C ARG A 140 34.83 11.83 -28.81
N ILE A 141 35.31 10.65 -28.44
CA ILE A 141 34.49 9.61 -27.78
C ILE A 141 33.99 10.11 -26.42
N ALA A 142 34.83 10.79 -25.64
CA ALA A 142 34.42 11.38 -24.36
C ALA A 142 33.37 12.47 -24.53
N GLU A 143 33.50 13.34 -25.54
CA GLU A 143 32.53 14.39 -25.85
C GLU A 143 31.19 13.81 -26.32
N ALA A 144 31.22 12.80 -27.21
CA ALA A 144 30.02 12.08 -27.65
C ALA A 144 29.30 11.39 -26.49
N ARG A 145 30.04 10.80 -25.52
CA ARG A 145 29.46 10.23 -24.30
C ARG A 145 28.79 11.30 -23.44
N ARG A 146 29.42 12.45 -23.23
CA ARG A 146 28.84 13.57 -22.47
C ARG A 146 27.55 14.08 -23.08
N ILE A 147 27.50 14.24 -24.41
CA ILE A 147 26.29 14.68 -25.13
C ILE A 147 25.17 13.66 -24.93
N LYS A 148 25.48 12.36 -25.08
CA LYS A 148 24.49 11.28 -24.90
C LYS A 148 23.97 11.23 -23.45
N GLU A 149 24.83 11.36 -22.46
CA GLU A 149 24.44 11.41 -21.04
C GLU A 149 23.56 12.64 -20.74
N GLU A 150 23.86 13.79 -21.34
CA GLU A 150 23.06 15.00 -21.19
C GLU A 150 21.67 14.88 -21.85
N GLU A 151 21.59 14.26 -23.04
CA GLU A 151 20.32 13.95 -23.69
C GLU A 151 19.48 12.95 -22.87
N GLU A 152 20.10 11.91 -22.33
CA GLU A 152 19.42 10.94 -21.45
C GLU A 152 18.94 11.62 -20.16
N ARG A 153 19.73 12.52 -19.56
CA ARG A 153 19.32 13.31 -18.40
C ARG A 153 18.10 14.17 -18.71
N LYS A 154 18.12 14.92 -19.83
CA LYS A 154 16.99 15.75 -20.26
C LYS A 154 15.72 14.92 -20.50
N LYS A 155 15.85 13.72 -21.09
CA LYS A 155 14.71 12.79 -21.26
C LYS A 155 14.13 12.32 -19.91
N ARG A 156 14.98 11.98 -18.94
CA ARG A 156 14.52 11.59 -17.58
C ARG A 156 13.83 12.75 -16.86
N GLU A 157 14.37 13.96 -16.94
CA GLU A 157 13.76 15.16 -16.36
C GLU A 157 12.40 15.48 -17.00
N GLU A 158 12.26 15.32 -18.32
CA GLU A 158 10.97 15.50 -19.01
C GLU A 158 9.96 14.42 -18.63
N GLU A 159 10.38 13.16 -18.50
CA GLU A 159 9.53 12.06 -18.06
C GLU A 159 9.05 12.26 -16.61
N GLU A 160 9.94 12.67 -15.70
CA GLU A 160 9.57 13.02 -14.32
C GLU A 160 8.61 14.21 -14.27
N ARG A 161 8.81 15.24 -15.11
CA ARG A 161 7.87 16.37 -15.21
C ARG A 161 6.50 15.90 -15.65
N ARG A 162 6.41 15.03 -16.69
CA ARG A 162 5.13 14.46 -17.15
C ARG A 162 4.44 13.64 -16.06
N LYS A 163 5.19 12.83 -15.31
CA LYS A 163 4.64 12.07 -14.16
C LYS A 163 4.08 12.99 -13.08
N ARG A 164 4.80 14.06 -12.72
CA ARG A 164 4.33 15.05 -11.73
C ARG A 164 3.07 15.78 -12.20
N GLU A 165 2.98 16.14 -13.48
CA GLU A 165 1.78 16.76 -14.06
C GLU A 165 0.58 15.81 -14.11
N GLU A 166 0.80 14.52 -14.37
CA GLU A 166 -0.24 13.50 -14.34
C GLU A 166 -0.74 13.23 -12.91
N GLU A 167 0.18 13.12 -11.94
CA GLU A 167 -0.17 13.01 -10.52
C GLU A 167 -0.92 14.24 -10.01
N ALA A 168 -0.51 15.44 -10.42
CA ALA A 168 -1.21 16.68 -10.07
C ALA A 168 -2.64 16.69 -10.63
N ARG A 169 -2.83 16.25 -11.88
CA ARG A 169 -4.15 16.10 -12.51
C ARG A 169 -5.02 15.09 -11.76
N LYS A 170 -4.46 13.92 -11.41
CA LYS A 170 -5.17 12.89 -10.61
C LYS A 170 -5.61 13.43 -9.24
N ARG A 171 -4.72 14.15 -8.54
CA ARG A 171 -5.05 14.78 -7.24
C ARG A 171 -6.13 15.85 -7.36
N GLU A 172 -6.16 16.61 -8.46
CA GLU A 172 -7.21 17.60 -8.71
C GLU A 172 -8.55 16.91 -9.00
N GLU A 173 -8.55 15.84 -9.80
CA GLU A 173 -9.74 15.06 -10.10
C GLU A 173 -10.31 14.37 -8.85
N GLU A 174 -9.45 13.76 -8.02
CA GLU A 174 -9.84 13.20 -6.72
C GLU A 174 -10.45 14.26 -5.79
N ARG A 175 -9.88 15.48 -5.77
CA ARG A 175 -10.45 16.59 -5.00
C ARG A 175 -11.84 16.97 -5.50
N ARG A 176 -12.04 17.05 -6.82
CA ARG A 176 -13.36 17.34 -7.42
C ARG A 176 -14.38 16.23 -7.12
N ILE A 177 -13.97 14.96 -7.16
CA ILE A 177 -14.82 13.82 -6.78
C ILE A 177 -15.19 13.93 -5.30
N MET A 178 -14.23 14.21 -4.43
CA MET A 178 -14.45 14.36 -2.98
C MET A 178 -15.40 15.54 -2.68
N GLU A 179 -15.21 16.69 -3.33
CA GLU A 179 -16.11 17.84 -3.19
C GLU A 179 -17.53 17.51 -3.67
N ARG A 180 -17.66 16.80 -4.79
CA ARG A 180 -18.97 16.34 -5.30
C ARG A 180 -19.64 15.35 -4.35
N GLN A 181 -18.89 14.40 -3.78
CA GLN A 181 -19.40 13.45 -2.79
C GLN A 181 -19.84 14.16 -1.51
N LYS A 182 -19.04 15.13 -1.03
CA LYS A 182 -19.39 15.96 0.12
C LYS A 182 -20.67 16.76 -0.14
N ALA A 183 -20.79 17.41 -1.29
CA ALA A 183 -22.00 18.14 -1.67
C ALA A 183 -23.24 17.21 -1.76
N LEU A 184 -23.08 16.00 -2.29
CA LEU A 184 -24.14 15.00 -2.36
C LEU A 184 -24.56 14.53 -0.95
N GLN A 185 -23.59 14.33 -0.06
CA GLN A 185 -23.83 13.95 1.32
C GLN A 185 -24.55 15.06 2.09
N GLU A 186 -24.12 16.32 1.95
CA GLU A 186 -24.79 17.47 2.54
C GLU A 186 -26.22 17.68 2.01
N ALA A 187 -26.47 17.37 0.73
CA ALA A 187 -27.82 17.36 0.15
C ALA A 187 -28.69 16.26 0.78
N ARG A 188 -28.17 15.02 0.87
CA ARG A 188 -28.87 13.88 1.49
C ARG A 188 -29.16 14.13 2.97
N GLU A 189 -28.24 14.77 3.69
CA GLU A 189 -28.43 15.16 5.09
C GLU A 189 -29.49 16.25 5.27
N ARG A 190 -29.66 17.15 4.30
CA ARG A 190 -30.77 18.12 4.31
C ARG A 190 -32.11 17.42 4.12
N GLU A 191 -32.23 16.57 3.11
CA GLU A 191 -33.44 15.79 2.86
C GLU A 191 -33.81 14.92 4.07
N TYR A 192 -32.82 14.26 4.67
CA TYR A 192 -33.03 13.43 5.86
C TYR A 192 -33.49 14.25 7.08
N ARG A 193 -32.90 15.44 7.29
CA ARG A 193 -33.34 16.36 8.37
C ARG A 193 -34.78 16.81 8.18
N GLU A 194 -35.15 17.19 6.97
CA GLU A 194 -36.53 17.59 6.63
C GLU A 194 -37.51 16.44 6.85
N ALA A 195 -37.15 15.22 6.43
CA ALA A 195 -37.96 14.02 6.64
C ALA A 195 -38.15 13.69 8.14
N ILE A 196 -37.09 13.81 8.95
CA ILE A 196 -37.18 13.64 10.40
C ILE A 196 -38.12 14.69 11.01
N GLU A 197 -37.98 15.95 10.62
CA GLU A 197 -38.79 17.03 11.18
C GLU A 197 -40.27 16.88 10.82
N ALA A 198 -40.56 16.48 9.57
CA ALA A 198 -41.91 16.14 9.11
C ALA A 198 -42.49 14.96 9.91
N ASN A 199 -41.69 13.91 10.17
CA ASN A 199 -42.12 12.77 10.99
C ASN A 199 -42.32 13.14 12.46
N LYS A 200 -41.49 14.02 13.04
CA LYS A 200 -41.70 14.57 14.39
C LYS A 200 -43.02 15.33 14.48
N ARG A 201 -43.35 16.17 13.48
CA ARG A 201 -44.64 16.88 13.41
C ARG A 201 -45.82 15.92 13.32
N ARG A 202 -45.71 14.86 12.51
CA ARG A 202 -46.73 13.79 12.42
C ARG A 202 -46.93 13.04 13.74
N LYS A 203 -45.84 12.64 14.40
CA LYS A 203 -45.89 11.96 15.71
C LYS A 203 -46.46 12.86 16.81
N LYS A 204 -46.08 14.14 16.89
CA LYS A 204 -46.68 15.11 17.82
C LYS A 204 -48.20 15.25 17.61
N ARG A 205 -48.67 15.32 16.36
CA ARG A 205 -50.12 15.37 16.05
C ARG A 205 -50.86 14.10 16.48
N LYS A 206 -50.28 12.92 16.27
CA LYS A 206 -50.85 11.65 16.75
C LYS A 206 -50.88 11.59 18.28
N ALA A 207 -49.78 11.93 18.95
CA ALA A 207 -49.69 11.95 20.41
C ALA A 207 -50.67 12.94 21.05
N ALA A 208 -50.84 14.15 20.48
CA ALA A 208 -51.81 15.12 20.96
C ALA A 208 -53.26 14.61 20.84
N ARG A 209 -53.61 13.93 19.74
CA ARG A 209 -54.93 13.30 19.55
C ARG A 209 -55.17 12.16 20.54
N SER A 210 -54.18 11.30 20.73
CA SER A 210 -54.25 10.21 21.72
C SER A 210 -54.35 10.75 23.15
N PHE A 211 -53.62 11.81 23.48
CA PHE A 211 -53.67 12.45 24.79
C PHE A 211 -55.05 13.05 25.08
N LEU A 212 -55.66 13.74 24.11
CA LEU A 212 -57.02 14.29 24.25
C LEU A 212 -58.07 13.19 24.47
N LEU A 213 -57.93 12.06 23.77
CA LEU A 213 -58.85 10.93 23.91
C LEU A 213 -58.68 10.25 25.27
N ILE A 214 -57.45 10.08 25.73
CA ILE A 214 -57.17 9.46 27.03
C ILE A 214 -57.59 10.38 28.17
N SER A 215 -57.36 11.69 28.08
CA SER A 215 -57.76 12.65 29.12
C SER A 215 -59.27 12.74 29.26
N THR A 216 -60.02 12.71 28.15
CA THR A 216 -61.50 12.69 28.20
C THR A 216 -62.05 11.40 28.82
N ILE A 217 -61.45 10.25 28.51
CA ILE A 217 -61.81 8.97 29.15
C ILE A 217 -61.47 8.99 30.64
N ILE A 218 -60.29 9.48 31.04
CA ILE A 218 -59.89 9.56 32.45
C ILE A 218 -60.80 10.52 33.22
N ILE A 219 -61.15 11.68 32.66
CA ILE A 219 -62.08 12.63 33.31
C ILE A 219 -63.46 11.98 33.50
N ALA A 220 -63.96 11.24 32.52
CA ALA A 220 -65.23 10.52 32.62
C ALA A 220 -65.19 9.43 33.71
N ILE A 221 -64.09 8.67 33.78
CA ILE A 221 -63.86 7.64 34.81
C ILE A 221 -63.76 8.29 36.19
N LEU A 222 -62.98 9.36 36.34
CA LEU A 222 -62.81 10.08 37.61
C LEU A 222 -64.12 10.68 38.11
N ALA A 223 -64.91 11.29 37.22
CA ALA A 223 -66.24 11.81 37.54
C ALA A 223 -67.20 10.69 37.98
N TYR A 224 -67.17 9.54 37.30
CA TYR A 224 -67.96 8.37 37.65
C TYR A 224 -67.54 7.76 39.00
N THR A 225 -66.23 7.63 39.26
CA THR A 225 -65.73 7.11 40.54
C THR A 225 -65.97 8.06 41.71
N HIS A 226 -65.88 9.38 41.50
CA HIS A 226 -66.20 10.38 42.52
C HIS A 226 -67.68 10.35 42.90
N SER A 227 -68.57 10.08 41.93
CA SER A 227 -70.01 9.90 42.17
C SER A 227 -70.35 8.63 42.97
N GLN A 228 -69.49 7.60 42.97
CA GLN A 228 -69.83 6.28 43.51
C GLN A 228 -69.06 5.92 44.78
N ARG A 229 -67.81 6.38 44.97
CA ARG A 229 -66.97 6.08 46.15
C ARG A 229 -65.93 7.19 46.43
N PRO A 230 -66.23 8.19 47.27
CA PRO A 230 -65.32 9.31 47.56
C PRO A 230 -64.09 8.94 48.42
N GLU A 231 -64.03 7.72 48.95
CA GLU A 231 -63.05 7.30 49.98
C GLU A 231 -61.79 6.62 49.41
N LEU A 232 -61.66 6.58 48.07
CA LEU A 232 -60.59 5.86 47.35
C LEU A 232 -59.38 6.73 46.97
N PHE A 233 -59.31 7.98 47.44
CA PHE A 233 -58.25 8.94 47.11
C PHE A 233 -57.13 9.01 48.15
N ASP A 234 -56.59 7.86 48.57
CA ASP A 234 -55.44 7.82 49.50
C ASP A 234 -54.22 7.03 48.96
N TRP A 235 -54.10 6.90 47.63
CA TRP A 235 -53.03 6.10 47.01
C TRP A 235 -52.10 6.84 46.03
N LEU A 236 -52.05 8.17 46.05
CA LEU A 236 -51.21 8.93 45.10
C LEU A 236 -49.85 9.36 45.69
N LEU A 237 -48.97 8.39 45.96
CA LEU A 237 -47.53 8.61 46.09
C LEU A 237 -46.77 7.59 45.22
N PRO A 238 -45.81 8.01 44.38
CA PRO A 238 -45.13 7.11 43.47
C PRO A 238 -44.23 6.14 44.24
N ALA A 239 -44.38 4.86 43.94
CA ALA A 239 -43.55 3.79 44.44
C ALA A 239 -42.07 4.02 44.09
N ASP A 240 -41.25 3.75 45.11
CA ASP A 240 -39.80 3.67 45.14
C ASP A 240 -39.20 3.06 43.86
N ARG A 241 -38.30 3.82 43.22
CA ARG A 241 -37.40 3.28 42.18
C ARG A 241 -36.35 2.44 42.87
N SER A 242 -36.70 1.19 43.16
CA SER A 242 -35.69 0.18 43.46
C SER A 242 -34.73 0.12 42.25
N ALA A 243 -33.50 0.53 42.50
CA ALA A 243 -32.41 0.40 41.55
C ALA A 243 -32.25 -1.10 41.27
N ALA A 244 -32.77 -1.55 40.13
CA ALA A 244 -32.52 -2.89 39.64
C ALA A 244 -31.00 -3.11 39.66
N SER A 245 -30.57 -4.03 40.52
CA SER A 245 -29.18 -4.43 40.69
C SER A 245 -28.57 -4.73 39.32
N PHE A 246 -27.75 -3.81 38.82
CA PHE A 246 -26.99 -4.01 37.60
C PHE A 246 -25.90 -5.03 37.93
N LYS A 247 -26.03 -6.25 37.38
CA LYS A 247 -24.99 -7.28 37.50
C LYS A 247 -23.70 -6.76 36.85
N SER A 248 -22.56 -6.92 37.51
CA SER A 248 -21.26 -6.54 36.96
C SER A 248 -21.01 -7.21 35.61
N LEU A 249 -20.25 -6.54 34.74
CA LEU A 249 -20.01 -7.00 33.36
C LEU A 249 -19.24 -8.34 33.39
N GLU A 250 -19.65 -9.30 32.58
CA GLU A 250 -18.95 -10.60 32.50
C GLU A 250 -17.63 -10.45 31.74
N MET A 251 -16.51 -10.69 32.42
CA MET A 251 -15.15 -10.54 31.87
C MET A 251 -14.40 -11.87 31.90
N VAL A 252 -13.49 -12.05 30.94
CA VAL A 252 -12.58 -13.20 30.83
C VAL A 252 -11.15 -12.72 31.03
N ARG A 253 -10.37 -13.41 31.88
CA ARG A 253 -8.94 -13.13 32.08
C ARG A 253 -8.14 -13.74 30.94
N VAL A 254 -7.40 -12.91 30.24
CA VAL A 254 -6.42 -13.33 29.22
C VAL A 254 -5.03 -13.22 29.84
N ARG A 255 -4.31 -14.35 29.87
CA ARG A 255 -2.94 -14.40 30.40
C ARG A 255 -1.95 -13.84 29.39
N LYS A 256 -1.00 -13.05 29.89
CA LYS A 256 0.13 -12.49 29.12
C LYS A 256 0.82 -13.54 28.25
N GLY A 257 1.44 -13.11 27.16
CA GLY A 257 2.11 -14.03 26.25
C GLY A 257 2.59 -13.36 24.99
N SER A 258 3.23 -14.15 24.12
CA SER A 258 3.68 -13.70 22.81
C SER A 258 2.92 -14.44 21.71
N PHE A 259 2.62 -13.75 20.62
CA PHE A 259 1.97 -14.36 19.46
C PHE A 259 2.41 -13.68 18.17
N VAL A 260 2.13 -14.35 17.04
CA VAL A 260 2.35 -13.77 15.71
C VAL A 260 1.05 -13.11 15.27
N MET A 261 1.08 -11.79 15.12
CA MET A 261 -0.04 -10.96 14.72
C MET A 261 -0.11 -10.81 13.19
N GLY A 262 -1.33 -10.70 12.64
CA GLY A 262 -1.59 -10.55 11.20
C GLY A 262 -1.95 -11.85 10.47
N ASN A 263 -1.93 -11.86 9.14
CA ASN A 263 -2.32 -13.03 8.35
C ASN A 263 -1.24 -14.15 8.37
N THR A 264 -1.29 -14.98 9.40
CA THR A 264 -0.38 -16.12 9.61
C THR A 264 -0.65 -17.33 8.74
N ARG A 265 -1.84 -17.42 8.12
CA ARG A 265 -2.19 -18.56 7.25
C ARG A 265 -1.65 -18.38 5.83
N ASN A 266 -1.28 -17.15 5.46
CA ASN A 266 -0.89 -16.74 4.11
C ASN A 266 -1.88 -17.24 3.04
N ASP A 267 -3.16 -17.32 3.40
CA ASP A 267 -4.22 -17.65 2.48
C ASP A 267 -4.50 -16.45 1.55
N SER A 268 -5.00 -16.74 0.35
CA SER A 268 -5.39 -15.72 -0.64
C SER A 268 -6.58 -14.86 -0.19
N GLU A 269 -7.15 -15.16 0.98
CA GLU A 269 -8.26 -14.45 1.61
C GLU A 269 -7.80 -13.30 2.52
N GLY A 270 -6.51 -13.13 2.80
CA GLY A 270 -6.04 -12.00 3.60
C GLY A 270 -6.00 -10.69 2.81
N TYR A 271 -6.43 -9.60 3.45
CA TYR A 271 -6.20 -8.26 2.94
C TYR A 271 -4.73 -7.84 3.12
N SER A 272 -4.29 -6.84 2.35
CA SER A 272 -2.89 -6.40 2.34
C SER A 272 -2.45 -5.73 3.65
N ASP A 273 -3.38 -5.14 4.39
CA ASP A 273 -3.17 -4.46 5.68
C ASP A 273 -3.06 -5.40 6.89
N GLU A 274 -3.28 -6.71 6.66
CA GLU A 274 -3.00 -7.78 7.61
C GLU A 274 -1.55 -8.26 7.55
N LYS A 275 -0.74 -7.66 6.68
CA LYS A 275 0.67 -7.97 6.45
C LYS A 275 1.55 -6.72 6.70
N PRO A 276 2.84 -6.91 7.01
CA PRO A 276 3.49 -8.20 7.30
C PRO A 276 3.05 -8.78 8.64
N VAL A 277 3.18 -10.10 8.77
CA VAL A 277 3.10 -10.75 10.08
C VAL A 277 4.29 -10.34 10.94
N HIS A 278 4.06 -10.15 12.23
CA HIS A 278 5.07 -9.70 13.17
C HIS A 278 4.80 -10.28 14.57
N THR A 279 5.83 -10.28 15.42
CA THR A 279 5.70 -10.81 16.78
C THR A 279 5.26 -9.71 17.73
N VAL A 280 4.22 -9.99 18.52
CA VAL A 280 3.76 -9.10 19.59
C VAL A 280 3.87 -9.82 20.93
N THR A 281 4.44 -9.13 21.92
CA THR A 281 4.54 -9.59 23.31
C THR A 281 3.65 -8.72 24.20
N LEU A 282 2.65 -9.33 24.83
CA LEU A 282 1.89 -8.71 25.92
C LEU A 282 2.52 -9.14 27.25
N THR A 283 3.01 -8.20 28.05
CA THR A 283 3.77 -8.49 29.29
C THR A 283 2.90 -8.58 30.55
N TYR A 284 1.61 -8.33 30.41
CA TYR A 284 0.64 -8.23 31.49
C TYR A 284 -0.62 -9.03 31.18
N ASP A 285 -1.31 -9.47 32.23
CA ASP A 285 -2.63 -10.07 32.10
C ASP A 285 -3.67 -8.96 32.00
N TYR A 286 -4.76 -9.21 31.29
CA TYR A 286 -5.87 -8.28 31.20
C TYR A 286 -7.20 -9.02 31.20
N TRP A 287 -8.24 -8.31 31.60
CA TRP A 287 -9.62 -8.71 31.45
C TRP A 287 -10.15 -8.19 30.12
N ILE A 288 -10.93 -8.99 29.41
CA ILE A 288 -11.70 -8.57 28.23
C ILE A 288 -13.16 -9.01 28.38
N GLY A 289 -14.10 -8.22 27.86
CA GLY A 289 -15.51 -8.53 27.89
C GLY A 289 -15.77 -9.90 27.25
N LYS A 290 -16.49 -10.75 27.97
CA LYS A 290 -16.90 -12.08 27.47
C LYS A 290 -17.77 -11.96 26.23
N TYR A 291 -18.56 -10.89 26.18
CA TYR A 291 -19.44 -10.51 25.09
C TYR A 291 -19.15 -9.06 24.65
N GLU A 292 -19.69 -8.69 23.49
CA GLU A 292 -19.87 -7.28 23.10
C GLU A 292 -20.76 -6.56 24.12
N VAL A 293 -20.57 -5.25 24.29
CA VAL A 293 -21.45 -4.45 25.17
C VAL A 293 -22.85 -4.44 24.58
N THR A 294 -23.83 -4.82 25.39
CA THR A 294 -25.21 -4.97 24.96
C THR A 294 -26.00 -3.66 25.05
N PHE A 295 -27.11 -3.57 24.33
CA PHE A 295 -28.05 -2.46 24.49
C PHE A 295 -28.57 -2.31 25.92
N LYS A 296 -28.77 -3.42 26.66
CA LYS A 296 -29.20 -3.38 28.06
C LYS A 296 -28.15 -2.67 28.94
N GLU A 297 -26.88 -2.97 28.73
CA GLU A 297 -25.77 -2.37 29.48
C GLU A 297 -25.58 -0.91 29.08
N TYR A 298 -25.61 -0.61 27.78
CA TYR A 298 -25.48 0.75 27.27
C TYR A 298 -26.68 1.65 27.64
N ASP A 299 -27.88 1.09 27.73
CA ASP A 299 -29.07 1.82 28.18
C ASP A 299 -28.95 2.30 29.63
N ALA A 300 -28.27 1.54 30.49
CA ALA A 300 -27.97 1.97 31.85
C ALA A 300 -27.01 3.17 31.86
N TYR A 301 -26.02 3.19 30.97
CA TYR A 301 -25.15 4.34 30.76
C TYR A 301 -25.93 5.57 30.28
N CYS A 302 -26.81 5.41 29.29
CA CYS A 302 -27.68 6.49 28.81
C CYS A 302 -28.59 7.03 29.93
N ALA A 303 -29.19 6.14 30.73
CA ALA A 303 -30.05 6.53 31.85
C ALA A 303 -29.29 7.30 32.93
N ALA A 304 -28.05 6.89 33.25
CA ALA A 304 -27.22 7.53 34.26
C ALA A 304 -26.65 8.89 33.82
N THR A 305 -26.37 9.06 32.52
CA THR A 305 -25.71 10.26 31.99
C THR A 305 -26.64 11.24 31.27
N GLY A 306 -27.90 10.87 31.05
CA GLY A 306 -28.83 11.63 30.23
C GLY A 306 -28.51 11.61 28.74
N LYS A 307 -27.53 10.79 28.31
CA LYS A 307 -27.17 10.64 26.89
C LYS A 307 -28.32 10.00 26.12
N ARG A 308 -28.55 10.50 24.89
CA ARG A 308 -29.56 9.93 23.99
C ARG A 308 -29.20 8.48 23.67
N LYS A 309 -30.19 7.59 23.78
CA LYS A 309 -30.06 6.19 23.37
C LYS A 309 -29.78 6.09 21.86
N PRO A 310 -28.80 5.27 21.43
CA PRO A 310 -28.59 5.00 20.02
C PRO A 310 -29.76 4.21 19.44
N ASP A 311 -29.98 4.37 18.14
CA ASP A 311 -31.00 3.65 17.38
C ASP A 311 -30.69 2.16 17.34
N ASP A 312 -31.70 1.31 17.56
CA ASP A 312 -31.61 -0.15 17.47
C ASP A 312 -32.07 -0.70 16.11
N GLU A 313 -32.26 0.16 15.11
CA GLU A 313 -32.66 -0.21 13.74
C GLU A 313 -34.00 -0.97 13.68
N GLU A 314 -34.82 -0.82 14.73
CA GLU A 314 -36.03 -1.62 14.95
C GLU A 314 -35.77 -3.14 15.07
N TRP A 315 -34.52 -3.57 15.28
CA TRP A 315 -34.14 -4.99 15.46
C TRP A 315 -34.33 -5.48 16.90
N GLY A 316 -34.57 -4.54 17.82
CA GLY A 316 -34.77 -4.78 19.24
C GLY A 316 -33.51 -4.59 20.07
N ARG A 317 -33.71 -4.17 21.31
CA ARG A 317 -32.65 -3.92 22.30
C ARG A 317 -32.36 -5.19 23.13
N GLY A 318 -32.01 -5.03 24.41
CA GLY A 318 -31.77 -6.13 25.33
C GLY A 318 -30.34 -6.64 25.22
N THR A 319 -30.17 -7.94 25.01
CA THR A 319 -28.86 -8.62 24.96
C THR A 319 -28.20 -8.59 23.59
N ARG A 320 -28.78 -7.89 22.60
CA ARG A 320 -28.07 -7.58 21.34
C ARG A 320 -26.94 -6.59 21.59
N PRO A 321 -25.84 -6.66 20.82
CA PRO A 321 -24.77 -5.67 20.92
C PRO A 321 -25.31 -4.28 20.62
N VAL A 322 -24.82 -3.28 21.36
CA VAL A 322 -25.10 -1.89 21.05
C VAL A 322 -24.44 -1.54 19.71
N ILE A 323 -25.23 -0.93 18.82
CA ILE A 323 -24.79 -0.45 17.51
C ILE A 323 -25.05 1.05 17.39
N ASN A 324 -24.65 1.65 16.26
CA ASN A 324 -24.78 3.09 16.04
C ASN A 324 -24.07 3.93 17.11
N VAL A 325 -22.94 3.42 17.61
CA VAL A 325 -22.08 4.11 18.59
C VAL A 325 -20.74 4.46 17.95
N SER A 326 -20.34 5.71 18.13
CA SER A 326 -19.03 6.19 17.71
C SER A 326 -17.92 5.69 18.65
N TRP A 327 -16.66 5.87 18.25
CA TRP A 327 -15.53 5.57 19.13
C TRP A 327 -15.57 6.44 20.40
N TRP A 328 -15.98 7.70 20.27
CA TRP A 328 -16.16 8.64 21.39
C TRP A 328 -17.25 8.17 22.36
N ASP A 329 -18.32 7.58 21.84
CA ASP A 329 -19.39 7.00 22.66
C ASP A 329 -18.90 5.80 23.47
N ALA A 330 -18.08 4.96 22.84
CA ALA A 330 -17.52 3.76 23.45
C ALA A 330 -16.53 4.10 24.59
N ILE A 331 -15.61 5.06 24.39
CA ILE A 331 -14.71 5.49 25.47
C ILE A 331 -15.45 6.23 26.58
N GLY A 332 -16.53 6.95 26.26
CA GLY A 332 -17.42 7.57 27.23
C GLY A 332 -18.10 6.55 28.14
N TYR A 333 -18.56 5.43 27.56
CA TYR A 333 -19.08 4.29 28.31
C TYR A 333 -18.01 3.67 29.20
N CYS A 334 -16.78 3.47 28.69
CA CYS A 334 -15.66 2.91 29.45
C CYS A 334 -15.31 3.77 30.69
N ASN A 335 -15.23 5.09 30.52
CA ASN A 335 -14.99 6.01 31.63
C ASN A 335 -16.12 5.98 32.66
N TRP A 336 -17.38 5.97 32.21
CA TRP A 336 -18.52 5.85 33.12
C TRP A 336 -18.52 4.54 33.90
N LEU A 337 -18.23 3.42 33.23
CA LEU A 337 -18.14 2.11 33.87
C LEU A 337 -17.03 2.08 34.92
N SER A 338 -15.89 2.73 34.62
CA SER A 338 -14.78 2.90 35.56
C SER A 338 -15.22 3.65 36.81
N GLU A 339 -15.80 4.84 36.67
CA GLU A 339 -16.26 5.65 37.81
C GLU A 339 -17.32 4.91 38.64
N ARG A 340 -18.25 4.23 37.98
CA ARG A 340 -19.32 3.46 38.63
C ARG A 340 -18.77 2.32 39.50
N GLU A 341 -17.65 1.72 39.11
CA GLU A 341 -16.99 0.64 39.84
C GLU A 341 -15.84 1.15 40.73
N GLY A 342 -15.74 2.46 40.96
CA GLY A 342 -14.75 3.07 41.84
C GLY A 342 -13.33 3.13 41.26
N LEU A 343 -13.17 2.93 39.95
CA LEU A 343 -11.91 3.00 39.23
C LEU A 343 -11.66 4.40 38.64
N LYS A 344 -10.40 4.68 38.33
CA LYS A 344 -10.01 5.90 37.61
C LYS A 344 -10.43 5.83 36.14
N LYS A 345 -10.68 6.99 35.54
CA LYS A 345 -10.93 7.09 34.09
C LYS A 345 -9.73 6.59 33.32
N ALA A 346 -9.99 5.86 32.24
CA ALA A 346 -8.95 5.45 31.31
C ALA A 346 -8.66 6.50 30.24
N TYR A 347 -9.60 7.42 29.96
CA TYR A 347 -9.46 8.39 28.87
C TYR A 347 -9.69 9.83 29.31
N ASP A 348 -8.96 10.76 28.69
CA ASP A 348 -9.31 12.18 28.70
C ASP A 348 -10.34 12.56 27.62
N SER A 349 -10.74 13.83 27.56
CA SER A 349 -11.70 14.35 26.57
C SER A 349 -11.19 14.32 25.12
N GLN A 350 -9.91 14.07 24.90
CA GLN A 350 -9.27 13.97 23.59
C GLN A 350 -9.00 12.50 23.21
N GLY A 351 -9.39 11.54 24.07
CA GLY A 351 -9.23 10.11 23.82
C GLY A 351 -7.82 9.58 24.09
N ASN A 352 -6.99 10.32 24.82
CA ASN A 352 -5.69 9.84 25.27
C ASN A 352 -5.86 8.98 26.53
N LEU A 353 -5.04 7.93 26.64
CA LEU A 353 -5.01 7.09 27.83
C LEU A 353 -4.48 7.83 29.05
N LEU A 354 -5.04 7.55 30.21
CA LEU A 354 -4.70 8.13 31.50
C LEU A 354 -4.18 7.06 32.47
N ASP A 355 -3.12 7.40 33.21
CA ASP A 355 -2.65 6.59 34.32
C ASP A 355 -3.52 6.78 35.58
N LYS A 356 -3.20 6.04 36.65
CA LYS A 356 -3.88 6.14 37.95
C LYS A 356 -3.92 7.53 38.58
N ASN A 357 -3.00 8.41 38.20
CA ASN A 357 -2.93 9.79 38.68
C ASN A 357 -3.67 10.76 37.74
N GLY A 358 -4.30 10.28 36.67
CA GLY A 358 -4.97 11.10 35.68
C GLY A 358 -4.02 11.78 34.70
N LYS A 359 -2.75 11.33 34.61
CA LYS A 359 -1.77 11.86 33.65
C LYS A 359 -1.79 11.04 32.36
N ARG A 360 -1.62 11.71 31.23
CA ARG A 360 -1.49 11.04 29.92
C ARG A 360 -0.35 10.03 29.92
N THR A 361 -0.63 8.84 29.40
CA THR A 361 0.34 7.75 29.29
C THR A 361 0.15 7.00 27.98
N THR A 362 1.23 6.51 27.40
CA THR A 362 1.21 5.50 26.32
C THR A 362 1.45 4.09 26.85
N ASP A 363 1.83 3.98 28.13
CA ASP A 363 2.04 2.73 28.82
C ASP A 363 0.70 2.20 29.35
N ILE A 364 0.15 1.24 28.62
CA ILE A 364 -1.13 0.61 28.88
C ILE A 364 -1.18 -0.12 30.23
N THR A 365 -0.02 -0.51 30.78
CA THR A 365 0.04 -1.22 32.07
C THR A 365 -0.18 -0.27 33.25
N LYS A 366 -0.28 1.03 33.01
CA LYS A 366 -0.57 2.06 34.03
C LYS A 366 -2.04 2.50 34.03
N VAL A 367 -2.84 2.01 33.10
CA VAL A 367 -4.24 2.40 32.92
C VAL A 367 -5.16 1.50 33.75
N GLU A 368 -5.67 2.02 34.87
CA GLU A 368 -6.48 1.25 35.84
C GLU A 368 -7.94 1.02 35.42
N GLY A 369 -8.51 1.99 34.71
CA GLY A 369 -9.91 1.99 34.30
C GLY A 369 -10.25 1.00 33.19
N TYR A 370 -11.54 0.81 32.97
CA TYR A 370 -12.05 0.17 31.77
C TYR A 370 -11.72 1.02 30.54
N ARG A 371 -11.39 0.32 29.46
CA ARG A 371 -10.98 0.90 28.19
C ARG A 371 -11.36 0.00 27.02
N LEU A 372 -11.22 0.50 25.80
CA LEU A 372 -11.24 -0.37 24.63
C LEU A 372 -9.97 -1.24 24.62
N PRO A 373 -10.05 -2.49 24.11
CA PRO A 373 -8.84 -3.30 23.92
C PRO A 373 -7.91 -2.60 22.94
N THR A 374 -6.61 -2.78 23.12
CA THR A 374 -5.69 -2.51 22.00
C THR A 374 -5.97 -3.53 20.89
N GLU A 375 -5.60 -3.21 19.67
CA GLU A 375 -5.78 -4.14 18.57
C GLU A 375 -5.02 -5.46 18.81
N ALA A 376 -3.83 -5.36 19.37
CA ALA A 376 -3.03 -6.52 19.75
C ALA A 376 -3.70 -7.37 20.83
N GLU A 377 -4.25 -6.74 21.87
CA GLU A 377 -5.04 -7.45 22.89
C GLU A 377 -6.27 -8.13 22.28
N TRP A 378 -6.93 -7.47 21.33
CA TRP A 378 -8.09 -8.01 20.65
C TRP A 378 -7.71 -9.25 19.83
N GLU A 379 -6.67 -9.18 19.00
CA GLU A 379 -6.27 -10.31 18.15
C GLU A 379 -5.73 -11.48 18.99
N TYR A 380 -4.96 -11.18 20.04
CA TYR A 380 -4.45 -12.21 20.93
C TYR A 380 -5.58 -12.97 21.63
N ALA A 381 -6.58 -12.24 22.15
CA ALA A 381 -7.77 -12.84 22.73
C ALA A 381 -8.58 -13.62 21.69
N ALA A 382 -8.73 -13.09 20.47
CA ALA A 382 -9.45 -13.72 19.38
C ALA A 382 -8.84 -15.05 18.94
N ARG A 383 -7.51 -15.15 18.99
CA ARG A 383 -6.77 -16.37 18.67
C ARG A 383 -6.85 -17.43 19.77
N GLY A 384 -7.40 -17.12 20.95
CA GLY A 384 -7.43 -18.02 22.10
C GLY A 384 -6.27 -17.84 23.08
N GLY A 385 -5.46 -16.79 22.95
CA GLY A 385 -4.33 -16.49 23.83
C GLY A 385 -3.34 -17.64 23.95
N GLN A 386 -2.97 -18.01 25.19
CA GLN A 386 -2.10 -19.16 25.47
C GLN A 386 -2.73 -20.52 25.09
N ASN A 387 -4.07 -20.57 24.92
CA ASN A 387 -4.80 -21.79 24.57
C ASN A 387 -5.11 -21.87 23.06
N SER A 388 -4.41 -21.08 22.23
CA SER A 388 -4.72 -20.97 20.81
C SER A 388 -4.62 -22.31 20.06
N SER A 389 -5.70 -22.71 19.40
CA SER A 389 -5.70 -23.84 18.46
C SER A 389 -5.40 -23.41 17.01
N LYS A 390 -5.00 -22.14 16.80
CA LYS A 390 -4.66 -21.56 15.49
C LYS A 390 -5.80 -21.63 14.46
N TYR A 391 -7.04 -21.53 14.93
CA TYR A 391 -8.22 -21.48 14.07
C TYR A 391 -8.26 -20.24 13.18
N LYS A 392 -8.94 -20.36 12.03
CA LYS A 392 -9.18 -19.26 11.08
C LYS A 392 -10.13 -18.20 11.66
N TYR A 393 -11.16 -18.65 12.37
CA TYR A 393 -12.12 -17.83 13.12
C TYR A 393 -11.92 -18.07 14.61
N SER A 394 -12.44 -17.18 15.45
CA SER A 394 -12.28 -17.28 16.90
C SER A 394 -13.05 -18.49 17.45
N GLY A 395 -12.37 -19.63 17.60
CA GLY A 395 -12.92 -20.90 18.12
C GLY A 395 -13.25 -21.99 17.09
N SER A 396 -13.16 -21.75 15.78
CA SER A 396 -13.43 -22.76 14.75
C SER A 396 -12.78 -22.41 13.39
N ASN A 397 -12.56 -23.41 12.54
CA ASN A 397 -12.25 -23.18 11.11
C ASN A 397 -13.51 -23.01 10.25
N THR A 398 -14.70 -23.26 10.81
CA THR A 398 -15.99 -23.12 10.14
C THR A 398 -16.70 -21.86 10.65
N VAL A 399 -16.89 -20.87 9.78
CA VAL A 399 -17.45 -19.56 10.16
C VAL A 399 -18.83 -19.67 10.83
N GLY A 400 -19.70 -20.56 10.34
CA GLY A 400 -21.07 -20.71 10.85
C GLY A 400 -21.17 -21.22 12.29
N ASP A 401 -20.12 -21.84 12.83
CA ASP A 401 -20.06 -22.31 14.22
C ASP A 401 -19.93 -21.16 15.22
N VAL A 402 -19.23 -20.10 14.82
CA VAL A 402 -18.72 -19.05 15.73
C VAL A 402 -19.21 -17.66 15.38
N ALA A 403 -19.77 -17.45 14.18
CA ALA A 403 -20.12 -16.12 13.68
C ALA A 403 -21.57 -15.98 13.19
N TRP A 404 -22.14 -14.82 13.50
CA TRP A 404 -23.25 -14.24 12.75
C TRP A 404 -22.70 -13.34 11.65
N HIS A 405 -22.89 -13.71 10.39
CA HIS A 405 -22.36 -13.02 9.22
C HIS A 405 -23.40 -12.97 8.09
N ASP A 406 -23.07 -12.37 6.95
CA ASP A 406 -23.99 -12.09 5.85
C ASP A 406 -24.93 -13.26 5.48
N SER A 407 -24.39 -14.48 5.42
CA SER A 407 -25.13 -15.65 4.96
C SER A 407 -26.06 -16.27 6.01
N ASN A 408 -25.93 -15.93 7.30
CA ASN A 408 -26.69 -16.57 8.38
C ASN A 408 -27.32 -15.61 9.39
N SER A 409 -27.03 -14.31 9.32
CA SER A 409 -27.52 -13.31 10.28
C SER A 409 -28.98 -12.91 10.02
N GLY A 410 -29.50 -13.13 8.80
CA GLY A 410 -30.80 -12.59 8.42
C GLY A 410 -30.83 -11.06 8.41
N ASN A 411 -29.71 -10.44 8.02
CA ASN A 411 -29.52 -9.00 7.85
C ASN A 411 -29.73 -8.16 9.13
N LYS A 412 -29.30 -8.68 10.29
CA LYS A 412 -29.35 -7.96 11.58
C LYS A 412 -28.43 -8.57 12.63
N THR A 413 -28.21 -7.83 13.72
CA THR A 413 -27.52 -8.34 14.90
C THR A 413 -28.33 -9.38 15.67
N HIS A 414 -27.63 -10.26 16.38
CA HIS A 414 -28.19 -11.29 17.24
C HIS A 414 -27.82 -11.06 18.71
N PRO A 415 -28.60 -11.59 19.66
CA PRO A 415 -28.20 -11.65 21.05
C PRO A 415 -26.78 -12.23 21.20
N VAL A 416 -25.97 -11.60 22.04
CA VAL A 416 -24.61 -12.08 22.33
C VAL A 416 -24.64 -13.48 22.94
N GLY A 417 -23.61 -14.28 22.68
CA GLY A 417 -23.48 -15.65 23.18
C GLY A 417 -24.31 -16.68 22.43
N GLY A 418 -24.83 -16.34 21.23
CA GLY A 418 -25.65 -17.25 20.42
C GLY A 418 -24.87 -18.28 19.60
N LYS A 419 -23.54 -18.13 19.51
CA LYS A 419 -22.62 -19.03 18.78
C LYS A 419 -21.60 -19.66 19.74
N LYS A 420 -20.75 -20.57 19.24
CA LYS A 420 -19.71 -21.20 20.07
C LYS A 420 -18.66 -20.16 20.48
N PRO A 421 -18.16 -20.19 21.73
CA PRO A 421 -17.04 -19.36 22.14
C PRO A 421 -15.71 -19.89 21.60
N ASN A 422 -14.66 -19.10 21.74
CA ASN A 422 -13.29 -19.56 21.55
C ASN A 422 -12.72 -20.30 22.77
N GLU A 423 -11.44 -20.67 22.69
CA GLU A 423 -10.71 -21.45 23.71
C GLU A 423 -10.56 -20.74 25.06
N LEU A 424 -10.87 -19.44 25.13
CA LEU A 424 -10.91 -18.66 26.37
C LEU A 424 -12.33 -18.49 26.92
N GLY A 425 -13.36 -18.95 26.20
CA GLY A 425 -14.75 -18.73 26.58
C GLY A 425 -15.30 -17.36 26.15
N ILE A 426 -14.65 -16.69 25.18
CA ILE A 426 -15.07 -15.40 24.65
C ILE A 426 -15.96 -15.64 23.41
N TYR A 427 -17.09 -14.94 23.35
CA TYR A 427 -18.10 -15.10 22.31
C TYR A 427 -18.07 -13.96 21.30
N ASP A 428 -18.58 -14.25 20.10
CA ASP A 428 -18.90 -13.29 19.04
C ASP A 428 -17.72 -12.41 18.60
N ILE A 429 -16.48 -12.87 18.80
CA ILE A 429 -15.28 -12.19 18.29
C ILE A 429 -15.22 -12.24 16.76
N SER A 430 -15.83 -13.26 16.14
CA SER A 430 -16.01 -13.36 14.70
C SER A 430 -17.48 -13.08 14.38
N GLY A 431 -17.78 -12.01 13.65
CA GLY A 431 -19.14 -11.63 13.23
C GLY A 431 -19.92 -10.83 14.27
N ASN A 432 -21.25 -10.84 14.15
CA ASN A 432 -22.23 -10.02 14.88
C ASN A 432 -22.04 -8.51 14.67
N VAL A 433 -21.06 -7.85 15.30
CA VAL A 433 -20.68 -6.48 14.98
C VAL A 433 -19.16 -6.31 14.91
N TRP A 434 -18.72 -5.36 14.08
CA TRP A 434 -17.35 -4.87 14.18
C TRP A 434 -17.14 -4.27 15.56
N GLU A 435 -15.93 -4.35 16.09
CA GLU A 435 -15.63 -3.87 17.43
C GLU A 435 -14.55 -2.81 17.42
N TRP A 436 -14.83 -1.64 18.00
CA TRP A 436 -13.83 -0.59 18.18
C TRP A 436 -12.64 -1.04 19.04
N CYS A 437 -11.43 -0.77 18.57
CA CYS A 437 -10.19 -0.86 19.35
C CYS A 437 -9.69 0.54 19.74
N HIS A 438 -8.74 0.59 20.68
CA HIS A 438 -8.10 1.85 21.07
C HIS A 438 -7.30 2.47 19.91
N ASP A 439 -6.58 1.65 19.16
CA ASP A 439 -5.51 2.04 18.25
C ASP A 439 -6.00 2.94 17.10
N TRP A 440 -5.15 3.89 16.71
CA TRP A 440 -5.25 4.51 15.39
C TRP A 440 -4.78 3.52 14.32
N PHE A 441 -5.48 3.47 13.20
CA PHE A 441 -5.14 2.53 12.12
C PHE A 441 -3.83 2.91 11.45
N GLU A 442 -2.95 1.92 11.36
CA GLU A 442 -1.69 1.98 10.62
C GLU A 442 -1.40 0.63 9.96
N TYR A 443 -0.58 0.67 8.90
CA TYR A 443 -0.05 -0.54 8.29
C TYR A 443 0.98 -1.19 9.21
N TYR A 444 0.97 -2.52 9.25
CA TYR A 444 1.94 -3.25 10.05
C TYR A 444 3.37 -3.02 9.55
N SER A 445 4.30 -3.18 10.49
CA SER A 445 5.73 -3.32 10.20
C SER A 445 6.17 -4.72 10.60
N SER A 446 7.28 -5.21 10.05
CA SER A 446 7.82 -6.53 10.43
C SER A 446 8.51 -6.53 11.79
N ALA A 447 8.62 -5.37 12.45
CA ALA A 447 9.30 -5.24 13.73
C ALA A 447 8.51 -5.92 14.86
N ALA A 448 9.23 -6.59 15.76
CA ALA A 448 8.64 -7.12 16.97
C ALA A 448 8.20 -5.97 17.90
N GLN A 449 7.04 -6.10 18.53
CA GLN A 449 6.47 -5.08 19.39
C GLN A 449 6.16 -5.63 20.79
N THR A 450 6.23 -4.77 21.80
CA THR A 450 5.88 -5.08 23.18
C THR A 450 4.79 -4.12 23.64
N ASN A 451 3.65 -4.65 24.07
CA ASN A 451 2.46 -3.89 24.49
C ASN A 451 2.06 -2.75 23.52
N PRO A 452 1.91 -3.00 22.21
CA PRO A 452 1.59 -1.93 21.27
C PRO A 452 0.21 -1.32 21.56
N THR A 453 0.14 0.01 21.47
CA THR A 453 -1.08 0.83 21.61
C THR A 453 -1.39 1.62 20.33
N GLY A 454 -0.70 1.28 19.24
CA GLY A 454 -0.79 1.95 17.94
C GLY A 454 -0.12 3.33 17.92
N SER A 455 -0.25 4.00 16.79
CA SER A 455 0.20 5.39 16.63
C SER A 455 -0.55 6.36 17.53
N SER A 456 0.03 7.54 17.79
CA SER A 456 -0.60 8.60 18.60
C SER A 456 -1.68 9.40 17.85
N ASN A 457 -1.69 9.32 16.52
CA ASN A 457 -2.68 9.93 15.63
C ASN A 457 -2.97 9.04 14.41
N GLY A 458 -4.05 9.33 13.68
CA GLY A 458 -4.41 8.63 12.45
C GLY A 458 -5.71 9.13 11.84
N ALA A 459 -6.03 8.64 10.64
CA ALA A 459 -7.25 9.01 9.92
C ALA A 459 -8.51 8.31 10.45
N GLY A 460 -8.36 7.14 11.06
CA GLY A 460 -9.46 6.36 11.63
C GLY A 460 -8.98 5.40 12.72
N ARG A 461 -9.91 4.97 13.56
CA ARG A 461 -9.66 4.00 14.64
C ARG A 461 -9.87 2.60 14.10
N VAL A 462 -9.06 1.67 14.59
CA VAL A 462 -9.16 0.26 14.23
C VAL A 462 -10.50 -0.30 14.68
N ASN A 463 -11.09 -1.16 13.85
CA ASN A 463 -12.13 -2.08 14.26
C ASN A 463 -11.88 -3.51 13.74
N ARG A 464 -12.40 -4.49 14.47
CA ARG A 464 -12.04 -5.92 14.32
C ARG A 464 -13.27 -6.83 14.35
N GLY A 465 -13.13 -8.04 13.82
CA GLY A 465 -14.09 -9.14 14.00
C GLY A 465 -15.09 -9.38 12.87
N GLY A 466 -15.31 -8.43 11.96
CA GLY A 466 -16.41 -8.53 11.00
C GLY A 466 -17.77 -8.28 11.66
N SER A 467 -18.86 -8.43 10.92
CA SER A 467 -20.21 -8.12 11.41
C SER A 467 -21.27 -9.03 10.79
N TRP A 468 -22.52 -8.85 11.21
CA TRP A 468 -23.70 -9.51 10.64
C TRP A 468 -23.85 -9.30 9.12
N TYR A 469 -23.25 -8.24 8.56
CA TYR A 469 -23.28 -7.90 7.14
C TYR A 469 -21.98 -8.30 6.40
N SER A 470 -20.97 -8.76 7.13
CA SER A 470 -19.67 -9.06 6.54
C SER A 470 -19.66 -10.44 5.89
N TYR A 471 -18.90 -10.56 4.80
CA TYR A 471 -18.54 -11.87 4.25
C TYR A 471 -17.68 -12.64 5.23
N ALA A 472 -17.69 -13.97 5.13
CA ALA A 472 -16.87 -14.86 5.94
C ALA A 472 -15.37 -14.50 5.93
N GLN A 473 -14.86 -13.91 4.84
CA GLN A 473 -13.48 -13.43 4.74
C GLN A 473 -13.14 -12.36 5.80
N SER A 474 -14.08 -11.46 6.10
CA SER A 474 -13.86 -10.36 7.05
C SER A 474 -14.08 -10.78 8.51
N CYS A 475 -14.61 -11.98 8.77
CA CYS A 475 -14.78 -12.53 10.12
C CYS A 475 -13.53 -13.24 10.65
N ARG A 476 -12.48 -13.39 9.85
CA ARG A 476 -11.21 -14.02 10.26
C ARG A 476 -10.58 -13.24 11.41
N VAL A 477 -9.88 -13.95 12.31
CA VAL A 477 -9.21 -13.31 13.47
C VAL A 477 -8.17 -12.27 13.06
N ALA A 478 -7.58 -12.41 11.86
CA ALA A 478 -6.61 -11.47 11.32
C ALA A 478 -7.25 -10.27 10.61
N SER A 479 -8.54 -10.30 10.24
CA SER A 479 -9.17 -9.27 9.40
C SER A 479 -9.35 -7.94 10.13
N ARG A 480 -8.83 -6.87 9.54
CA ARG A 480 -8.81 -5.52 10.12
C ARG A 480 -9.64 -4.59 9.26
N TYR A 481 -10.17 -3.54 9.87
CA TYR A 481 -10.74 -2.42 9.15
C TYR A 481 -10.62 -1.16 10.01
N TYR A 482 -10.99 -0.01 9.46
CA TYR A 482 -10.99 1.25 10.21
C TYR A 482 -12.13 2.15 9.78
N LEU A 483 -12.58 2.96 10.72
CA LEU A 483 -13.58 4.00 10.49
C LEU A 483 -13.16 5.29 11.20
N THR A 484 -13.67 6.42 10.73
CA THR A 484 -13.46 7.68 11.44
C THR A 484 -14.11 7.60 12.83
N PRO A 485 -13.52 8.18 13.88
CA PRO A 485 -14.01 8.00 15.25
C PRO A 485 -15.34 8.69 15.53
N VAL A 486 -15.83 9.52 14.61
CA VAL A 486 -16.99 10.42 14.79
C VAL A 486 -18.31 9.70 14.57
N ASN A 487 -18.36 8.74 13.64
CA ASN A 487 -19.62 8.12 13.21
C ASN A 487 -19.71 6.68 13.72
N GLY A 488 -20.88 6.34 14.28
CA GLY A 488 -21.29 4.96 14.45
C GLY A 488 -21.97 4.42 13.18
N ALA A 489 -22.15 3.10 13.12
CA ALA A 489 -22.90 2.40 12.08
C ALA A 489 -23.68 1.23 12.69
N SER A 490 -24.68 0.72 11.96
CA SER A 490 -25.55 -0.38 12.43
C SER A 490 -24.84 -1.74 12.52
N ASN A 491 -23.59 -1.81 12.09
CA ASN A 491 -22.76 -3.01 12.12
C ASN A 491 -21.49 -2.84 12.97
N ILE A 492 -21.38 -1.77 13.77
CA ILE A 492 -20.25 -1.54 14.68
C ILE A 492 -20.71 -1.28 16.12
N GLY A 493 -20.09 -2.00 17.03
CA GLY A 493 -20.20 -1.85 18.48
C GLY A 493 -18.80 -1.89 19.12
N PHE A 494 -18.71 -2.45 20.31
CA PHE A 494 -17.43 -2.59 21.02
C PHE A 494 -17.54 -3.58 22.18
N ARG A 495 -16.39 -4.03 22.66
CA ARG A 495 -16.23 -4.68 23.97
C ARG A 495 -15.23 -3.92 24.82
N VAL A 496 -15.30 -4.14 26.13
CA VAL A 496 -14.42 -3.47 27.10
C VAL A 496 -13.25 -4.37 27.49
N SER A 497 -12.18 -3.75 27.96
CA SER A 497 -10.99 -4.41 28.51
C SER A 497 -10.46 -3.63 29.70
N ARG A 498 -9.63 -4.27 30.52
CA ARG A 498 -8.98 -3.65 31.68
C ARG A 498 -7.72 -4.42 32.07
N THR A 499 -6.64 -3.72 32.36
CA THR A 499 -5.38 -4.32 32.83
C THR A 499 -5.58 -4.97 34.21
N VAL A 500 -4.96 -6.13 34.46
CA VAL A 500 -4.90 -6.75 35.80
C VAL A 500 -3.73 -6.13 36.57
N PHE A 501 -4.02 -5.57 37.75
CA PHE A 501 -3.04 -4.94 38.64
C PHE A 501 -2.67 -5.84 39.81
#